data_AF-A0A8B8EQK6-F1
#
_entry.id   AF-A0A8B8EQK6-F1
#
_cell.length_a   1.000
_cell.length_b   1.000
_cell.length_c   1.000
_cell.angle_alpha   90.00
_cell.angle_beta   90.00
_cell.angle_gamma   90.00
#
_symmetry.space_group_name_H-M   'P 1'
#
loop_
_entity.id
_entity.type
_entity.pdbx_description
1 polymer ?
#
loop_
_entity_poly.entity_id
_entity_poly.type
_entity_poly.pdbx_seq_one_letter_code
_entity_poly.pdbx_strand_id
1 'polypeptide(L)'
;MAESSDEQAAMQHYLVCGTEDCQKNGQFYCNACHQPLCEQCRNVHKISPNTKSHEIVLYRHRKHQLPVEICQHHPKRNVDIFCRECKTPICSKCSTMKEHKGHEFDDLEDIYAAKYALWQGEFSKIQKYFLPSSKDLKTDIEEDATEIKKIMESIRTSMKVEAESLKNLVDEVTSEKILHTHTMEKSLLKKLKSQEKTYDDYITYLWKMSDEFQEYLSITNQKLLFQFKTLKIQPIPETTKPVPPVFTAGKFNKDDAIKLLGKVNVPNTEPEKRKIQPMEAVTTHMKPTEKQLEQSREKSNMKQTLSLSSSVTKVREYNAPGVYNAWHVSVDKSGRLWASDGIGNLVQTDLQGNLLQNIQTSIGFGYHTATQDGGLIYTDKDKNVIYRITPDQQITEFIKTGGWIPISVHSSRINGDILVGMIKTREAKVTRYSKAGKEIQNIQRDNQGQELYECPHCITENANGDICTSDYSKYAVVVVNKSGQHRFSYKGQGSGFRTYGICTDVLGHILVCDTFSKSVHLLDQDGGFLSFLLSSQQGIERPRGLCVDDENNLYVGQCFPKTVTVYKYLQ
;
A
#
# COMPACT_ATOMS: atom_id res chain seq x y z
N MET A 1 15.84 -39.47 3.58
CA MET A 1 15.69 -40.82 3.00
C MET A 1 15.14 -41.73 4.07
N ALA A 2 13.87 -42.10 3.94
CA ALA A 2 13.26 -43.37 4.33
C ALA A 2 11.77 -43.21 4.00
N GLU A 3 11.28 -44.15 3.21
CA GLU A 3 10.05 -44.14 2.42
C GLU A 3 8.78 -43.85 3.23
N SER A 4 7.92 -42.99 2.68
CA SER A 4 6.54 -42.86 3.10
C SER A 4 5.82 -44.16 2.77
N SER A 5 5.48 -44.92 3.80
CA SER A 5 4.59 -46.07 3.72
C SER A 5 3.26 -45.64 3.11
N ASP A 6 2.99 -46.19 1.93
CA ASP A 6 1.78 -46.09 1.13
C ASP A 6 0.63 -46.85 1.82
N GLU A 7 0.37 -46.51 3.08
CA GLU A 7 -0.71 -47.04 3.91
C GLU A 7 -1.61 -45.88 4.35
N GLN A 8 -2.61 -45.56 3.51
CA GLN A 8 -4.02 -45.70 3.85
C GLN A 8 -4.93 -45.04 2.82
N ALA A 9 -6.13 -45.64 2.68
CA ALA A 9 -7.29 -45.14 1.94
C ALA A 9 -7.35 -45.41 0.42
N ALA A 10 -6.86 -46.57 -0.01
CA ALA A 10 -7.71 -47.38 -0.88
C ALA A 10 -8.47 -48.36 0.01
N MET A 11 -9.78 -48.19 0.13
CA MET A 11 -10.68 -49.23 0.66
C MET A 11 -10.55 -50.49 -0.20
N GLN A 12 -9.51 -51.31 0.01
CA GLN A 12 -9.58 -52.72 -0.33
C GLN A 12 -10.38 -53.37 0.80
N HIS A 13 -11.68 -53.57 0.57
CA HIS A 13 -12.46 -54.46 1.42
C HIS A 13 -11.68 -55.78 1.59
N TYR A 14 -11.50 -56.24 2.83
CA TYR A 14 -10.92 -57.57 3.09
C TYR A 14 -11.76 -58.60 2.34
N LEU A 15 -11.19 -59.18 1.29
CA LEU A 15 -11.92 -60.03 0.37
C LEU A 15 -11.38 -61.44 0.50
N VAL A 16 -12.20 -62.39 0.93
CA VAL A 16 -11.73 -63.77 1.15
C VAL A 16 -11.49 -64.46 -0.19
N CYS A 17 -10.39 -65.22 -0.30
CA CYS A 17 -10.10 -66.07 -1.44
C CYS A 17 -11.25 -67.06 -1.71
N GLY A 18 -11.67 -67.21 -2.96
CA GLY A 18 -12.80 -68.03 -3.37
C GLY A 18 -12.47 -69.51 -3.60
N THR A 19 -11.21 -69.91 -3.42
CA THR A 19 -10.79 -71.31 -3.46
C THR A 19 -11.23 -72.03 -2.19
N GLU A 20 -11.81 -73.22 -2.32
CA GLU A 20 -12.18 -74.08 -1.19
C GLU A 20 -11.00 -74.24 -0.22
N ASP A 21 -11.28 -74.14 1.08
CA ASP A 21 -10.32 -74.22 2.19
C ASP A 21 -9.24 -73.10 2.27
N CYS A 22 -9.40 -71.99 1.54
CA CYS A 22 -8.47 -70.85 1.60
C CYS A 22 -9.10 -69.59 2.23
N GLN A 23 -8.68 -69.23 3.45
CA GLN A 23 -9.19 -68.02 4.15
C GLN A 23 -8.31 -66.77 3.99
N LYS A 24 -7.36 -66.78 3.05
CA LYS A 24 -6.43 -65.66 2.84
C LYS A 24 -7.09 -64.52 2.05
N ASN A 25 -6.53 -63.31 2.17
CA ASN A 25 -6.99 -62.14 1.42
C ASN A 25 -6.75 -62.32 -0.10
N GLY A 26 -7.81 -62.18 -0.89
CA GLY A 26 -7.87 -62.31 -2.33
C GLY A 26 -7.53 -60.99 -3.03
N GLN A 27 -6.27 -60.83 -3.39
CA GLN A 27 -5.77 -59.65 -4.11
C GLN A 27 -6.02 -59.72 -5.63
N PHE A 28 -6.21 -60.92 -6.16
CA PHE A 28 -6.40 -61.19 -7.58
C PHE A 28 -7.81 -61.68 -7.85
N TYR A 29 -8.24 -61.66 -9.10
CA TYR A 29 -9.55 -62.15 -9.53
C TYR A 29 -9.41 -62.89 -10.85
N CYS A 30 -10.00 -64.08 -10.93
CA CYS A 30 -10.07 -64.86 -12.16
C CYS A 30 -11.38 -64.52 -12.89
N ASN A 31 -11.31 -63.83 -14.02
CA ASN A 31 -12.50 -63.41 -14.76
C ASN A 31 -13.30 -64.63 -15.27
N ALA A 32 -12.63 -65.69 -15.73
CA ALA A 32 -13.30 -66.90 -16.23
C ALA A 32 -13.99 -67.74 -15.15
N CYS A 33 -13.56 -67.64 -13.88
CA CYS A 33 -14.17 -68.37 -12.76
C CYS A 33 -15.03 -67.48 -11.88
N HIS A 34 -15.03 -66.16 -12.12
CA HIS A 34 -15.62 -65.13 -11.27
C HIS A 34 -15.28 -65.22 -9.78
N GLN A 35 -14.06 -65.66 -9.44
CA GLN A 35 -13.64 -65.86 -8.06
C GLN A 35 -12.37 -65.06 -7.71
N PRO A 36 -12.31 -64.48 -6.51
CA PRO A 36 -11.09 -63.86 -6.01
C PRO A 36 -10.06 -64.92 -5.62
N LEU A 37 -8.78 -64.62 -5.82
CA LEU A 37 -7.66 -65.50 -5.56
C LEU A 37 -6.61 -64.78 -4.72
N CYS A 38 -6.10 -65.45 -3.68
CA CYS A 38 -4.86 -65.03 -3.03
C CYS A 38 -3.66 -65.35 -3.95
N GLU A 39 -2.49 -64.82 -3.62
CA GLU A 39 -1.28 -65.01 -4.44
C GLU A 39 -0.92 -66.49 -4.66
N GLN A 40 -1.04 -67.32 -3.62
CA GLN A 40 -0.74 -68.75 -3.69
C GLN A 40 -1.75 -69.48 -4.59
N CYS A 41 -3.05 -69.21 -4.40
CA CYS A 41 -4.10 -69.80 -5.24
C CYS A 41 -3.99 -69.35 -6.69
N ARG A 42 -3.62 -68.09 -6.97
CA ARG A 42 -3.33 -67.59 -8.33
C ARG A 42 -2.25 -68.40 -9.02
N ASN A 43 -1.17 -68.73 -8.30
CA ASN A 43 -0.06 -69.48 -8.89
C ASN A 43 -0.46 -70.92 -9.22
N VAL A 44 -1.21 -71.57 -8.33
CA VAL A 44 -1.79 -72.90 -8.59
C VAL A 44 -2.79 -72.87 -9.76
N HIS A 45 -3.62 -71.83 -9.82
CA HIS A 45 -4.63 -71.62 -10.87
C HIS A 45 -3.99 -71.46 -12.25
N LYS A 46 -2.80 -70.85 -12.34
CA LYS A 46 -2.06 -70.72 -13.60
C LYS A 46 -1.39 -72.01 -14.08
N ILE A 47 -1.11 -72.94 -13.18
CA ILE A 47 -0.38 -74.19 -13.51
C ILE A 47 -1.37 -75.33 -13.80
N SER A 48 -2.58 -75.27 -13.24
CA SER A 48 -3.60 -76.32 -13.38
C SER A 48 -4.10 -76.44 -14.83
N PRO A 49 -4.20 -77.65 -15.41
CA PRO A 49 -4.55 -77.86 -16.82
C PRO A 49 -5.89 -77.23 -17.22
N ASN A 50 -6.87 -77.23 -16.31
CA ASN A 50 -8.22 -76.75 -16.58
C ASN A 50 -8.37 -75.22 -16.48
N THR A 51 -7.43 -74.52 -15.87
CA THR A 51 -7.55 -73.08 -15.56
C THR A 51 -6.34 -72.26 -16.04
N LYS A 52 -5.35 -72.91 -16.66
CA LYS A 52 -4.12 -72.28 -17.18
C LYS A 52 -4.38 -71.17 -18.21
N SER A 53 -5.46 -71.28 -18.98
CA SER A 53 -5.87 -70.27 -19.97
C SER A 53 -6.71 -69.13 -19.39
N HIS A 54 -7.09 -69.19 -18.10
CA HIS A 54 -7.98 -68.21 -17.51
C HIS A 54 -7.26 -66.88 -17.29
N GLU A 55 -7.95 -65.79 -17.62
CA GLU A 55 -7.46 -64.43 -17.36
C GLU A 55 -7.55 -64.10 -15.86
N ILE A 56 -6.40 -63.80 -15.25
CA ILE A 56 -6.30 -63.38 -13.85
C ILE A 56 -5.77 -61.96 -13.77
N VAL A 57 -6.57 -61.09 -13.16
CA VAL A 57 -6.29 -59.65 -13.00
C VAL A 57 -6.20 -59.27 -11.52
N LEU A 58 -5.71 -58.06 -11.23
CA LEU A 58 -5.88 -57.48 -9.88
C LEU A 58 -7.37 -57.29 -9.61
N TYR A 59 -7.82 -57.47 -8.37
CA TYR A 59 -9.26 -57.40 -8.04
C TYR A 59 -9.95 -56.10 -8.49
N ARG A 60 -9.21 -54.98 -8.49
CA ARG A 60 -9.69 -53.67 -8.99
C ARG A 60 -9.94 -53.61 -10.50
N HIS A 61 -9.41 -54.55 -11.28
CA HIS A 61 -9.59 -54.64 -12.73
C HIS A 61 -10.48 -55.83 -13.13
N ARG A 62 -11.22 -56.41 -12.17
CA ARG A 62 -12.11 -57.55 -12.45
C ARG A 62 -13.18 -57.19 -13.47
N LYS A 63 -13.51 -58.14 -14.33
CA LYS A 63 -14.75 -58.07 -15.11
C LYS A 63 -15.90 -58.40 -14.16
N HIS A 64 -16.86 -57.48 -14.10
CA HIS A 64 -18.03 -57.65 -13.27
C HIS A 64 -18.97 -58.62 -13.95
N GLN A 65 -19.33 -59.69 -13.25
CA GLN A 65 -20.34 -60.62 -13.75
C GLN A 65 -21.64 -59.86 -14.02
N LEU A 66 -22.06 -59.85 -15.29
CA LEU A 66 -23.30 -59.21 -15.69
C LEU A 66 -24.49 -59.96 -15.06
N PRO A 67 -25.58 -59.25 -14.69
CA PRO A 67 -26.84 -59.90 -14.36
C PRO A 67 -27.24 -60.83 -15.51
N VAL A 68 -27.65 -62.06 -15.19
CA VAL A 68 -28.05 -63.04 -16.21
C VAL A 68 -29.39 -62.60 -16.83
N GLU A 69 -29.32 -61.86 -17.92
CA GLU A 69 -30.49 -61.52 -18.72
C GLU A 69 -30.76 -62.64 -19.72
N ILE A 70 -31.97 -63.20 -19.66
CA ILE A 70 -32.41 -64.24 -20.59
C ILE A 70 -32.92 -63.57 -21.86
N CYS A 71 -32.53 -64.10 -23.02
CA CYS A 71 -32.98 -63.58 -24.30
C CYS A 71 -34.50 -63.75 -24.44
N GLN A 72 -35.21 -62.64 -24.71
CA GLN A 72 -36.66 -62.64 -24.88
C GLN A 72 -37.13 -63.56 -26.03
N HIS A 73 -36.32 -63.71 -27.08
CA HIS A 73 -36.61 -64.62 -28.20
C HIS A 73 -36.12 -66.05 -27.97
N HIS A 74 -35.19 -66.24 -27.03
CA HIS A 74 -34.55 -67.52 -26.76
C HIS A 74 -34.46 -67.77 -25.25
N PRO A 75 -35.55 -68.23 -24.60
CA PRO A 75 -35.66 -68.33 -23.14
C PRO A 75 -34.66 -69.28 -22.43
N LYS A 76 -33.84 -70.01 -23.20
CA LYS A 76 -32.79 -70.91 -22.69
C LYS A 76 -31.37 -70.35 -22.89
N ARG A 77 -31.23 -69.13 -23.40
CA ARG A 77 -29.94 -68.52 -23.70
C ARG A 77 -29.80 -67.17 -23.04
N ASN A 78 -28.60 -66.91 -22.53
CA ASN A 78 -28.23 -65.65 -21.93
C ASN A 78 -27.91 -64.63 -23.02
N VAL A 79 -28.10 -63.37 -22.68
CA VAL A 79 -27.69 -62.23 -23.48
C VAL A 79 -26.28 -61.82 -23.04
N ASP A 80 -25.30 -62.13 -23.88
CA ASP A 80 -23.87 -62.00 -23.61
C ASP A 80 -23.09 -61.26 -24.72
N ILE A 81 -23.75 -60.93 -25.83
CA ILE A 81 -23.14 -60.33 -27.02
C ILE A 81 -23.76 -58.94 -27.28
N PHE A 82 -22.96 -57.95 -27.66
CA PHE A 82 -23.44 -56.64 -28.10
C PHE A 82 -23.32 -56.50 -29.62
N CYS A 83 -24.43 -56.23 -30.32
CA CYS A 83 -24.39 -55.92 -31.75
C CYS A 83 -24.13 -54.42 -31.98
N ARG A 84 -23.05 -54.07 -32.69
CA ARG A 84 -22.61 -52.68 -32.88
C ARG A 84 -23.60 -51.84 -33.68
N GLU A 85 -24.14 -52.41 -34.76
CA GLU A 85 -25.02 -51.74 -35.71
C GLU A 85 -26.42 -51.56 -35.13
N CYS A 86 -26.94 -52.59 -34.46
CA CYS A 86 -28.25 -52.55 -33.81
C CYS A 86 -28.22 -51.88 -32.43
N LYS A 87 -27.02 -51.64 -31.86
CA LYS A 87 -26.80 -51.08 -30.53
C LYS A 87 -27.60 -51.77 -29.42
N THR A 88 -27.78 -53.08 -29.54
CA THR A 88 -28.61 -53.88 -28.63
C THR A 88 -27.87 -55.14 -28.20
N PRO A 89 -28.03 -55.58 -26.94
CA PRO A 89 -27.46 -56.83 -26.49
C PRO A 89 -28.33 -58.00 -26.96
N ILE A 90 -27.68 -59.07 -27.44
CA ILE A 90 -28.30 -60.25 -28.04
C ILE A 90 -27.66 -61.54 -27.50
N CYS A 91 -28.32 -62.69 -27.72
CA CYS A 91 -27.71 -64.00 -27.44
C CYS A 91 -27.02 -64.60 -28.67
N SER A 92 -26.18 -65.61 -28.45
CA SER A 92 -25.52 -66.40 -29.49
C SER A 92 -26.42 -67.01 -30.58
N LYS A 93 -27.74 -67.17 -30.33
CA LYS A 93 -28.67 -67.62 -31.39
C LYS A 93 -29.15 -66.45 -32.25
N CYS A 94 -29.43 -65.30 -31.63
CA CYS A 94 -29.83 -64.08 -32.33
C CYS A 94 -28.76 -63.59 -33.31
N SER A 95 -27.47 -63.75 -32.99
CA SER A 95 -26.37 -63.37 -33.90
C SER A 95 -26.37 -64.17 -35.21
N THR A 96 -26.99 -65.35 -35.23
CA THR A 96 -27.12 -66.21 -36.43
C THR A 96 -28.43 -66.01 -37.19
N MET A 97 -29.37 -65.22 -36.64
CA MET A 97 -30.64 -64.93 -37.30
C MET A 97 -30.43 -63.99 -38.48
N LYS A 98 -31.32 -64.05 -39.48
CA LYS A 98 -31.24 -63.20 -40.69
C LYS A 98 -31.15 -61.71 -40.36
N GLU A 99 -31.77 -61.28 -39.27
CA GLU A 99 -31.82 -59.89 -38.79
C GLU A 99 -30.45 -59.33 -38.39
N HIS A 100 -29.52 -60.17 -37.94
CA HIS A 100 -28.17 -59.76 -37.51
C HIS A 100 -27.06 -60.36 -38.40
N LYS A 101 -27.43 -60.94 -39.54
CA LYS A 101 -26.48 -61.61 -40.44
C LYS A 101 -25.57 -60.57 -41.09
N GLY A 102 -24.28 -60.63 -40.76
CA GLY A 102 -23.25 -59.72 -41.29
C GLY A 102 -22.95 -58.51 -40.41
N HIS A 103 -23.51 -58.44 -39.20
CA HIS A 103 -23.18 -57.41 -38.21
C HIS A 103 -21.93 -57.77 -37.42
N GLU A 104 -21.25 -56.75 -36.88
CA GLU A 104 -20.15 -56.91 -35.94
C GLU A 104 -20.64 -57.01 -34.49
N PHE A 105 -19.95 -57.84 -33.71
CA PHE A 105 -20.31 -58.17 -32.35
C PHE A 105 -19.14 -57.98 -31.39
N ASP A 106 -19.44 -57.38 -30.25
CA ASP A 106 -18.51 -57.25 -29.13
C ASP A 106 -19.00 -58.09 -27.94
N ASP A 107 -18.06 -58.46 -27.07
CA ASP A 107 -18.40 -59.04 -25.78
C ASP A 107 -19.04 -57.97 -24.87
N LEU A 108 -20.23 -58.27 -24.37
CA LEU A 108 -21.00 -57.31 -23.55
C LEU A 108 -20.32 -57.06 -22.19
N GLU A 109 -19.66 -58.07 -21.64
CA GLU A 109 -18.95 -57.99 -20.37
C GLU A 109 -17.70 -57.10 -20.51
N ASP A 110 -16.99 -57.18 -21.63
CA ASP A 110 -15.87 -56.30 -21.95
C ASP A 110 -16.29 -54.83 -22.06
N ILE A 111 -17.41 -54.55 -22.74
CA ILE A 111 -17.96 -53.18 -22.83
C ILE A 111 -18.35 -52.67 -21.44
N TYR A 112 -19.00 -53.49 -20.62
CA TYR A 112 -19.42 -53.10 -19.28
C TYR A 112 -18.22 -52.85 -18.38
N ALA A 113 -17.22 -53.73 -18.37
CA ALA A 113 -16.00 -53.59 -17.59
C ALA A 113 -15.23 -52.31 -17.97
N ALA A 114 -15.10 -52.02 -19.26
CA ALA A 114 -14.46 -50.79 -19.74
C ALA A 114 -15.20 -49.53 -19.28
N LYS A 115 -16.54 -49.50 -19.40
CA LYS A 115 -17.35 -48.37 -18.91
C LYS A 115 -17.27 -48.24 -17.39
N TYR A 116 -17.37 -49.34 -16.66
CA TYR A 116 -17.30 -49.34 -15.20
C TYR A 116 -15.96 -48.80 -14.70
N ALA A 117 -14.85 -49.21 -15.32
CA ALA A 117 -13.51 -48.70 -14.98
C ALA A 117 -13.38 -47.19 -15.22
N LEU A 118 -13.95 -46.66 -16.31
CA LEU A 118 -14.01 -45.21 -16.57
C LEU A 118 -14.80 -44.48 -15.48
N TRP A 119 -16.00 -44.96 -15.14
CA TRP A 119 -16.84 -44.38 -14.09
C TRP A 119 -16.19 -44.44 -12.72
N GLN A 120 -15.48 -45.53 -12.41
CA GLN A 120 -14.74 -45.68 -11.17
C GLN A 120 -13.55 -44.69 -11.09
N GLY A 121 -12.90 -44.42 -12.21
CA GLY A 121 -11.88 -43.37 -12.33
C GLY A 121 -12.45 -41.99 -12.03
N GLU A 122 -13.56 -41.62 -12.66
CA GLU A 122 -14.25 -40.34 -12.40
C GLU A 122 -14.73 -40.21 -10.95
N PHE A 123 -15.34 -41.26 -10.39
CA PHE A 123 -15.74 -41.28 -8.99
C PHE A 123 -14.55 -41.09 -8.04
N SER A 124 -13.40 -41.68 -8.38
CA SER A 124 -12.17 -41.52 -7.59
C SER A 124 -11.66 -40.07 -7.63
N LYS A 125 -11.76 -39.36 -8.77
CA LYS A 125 -11.42 -37.93 -8.85
C LYS A 125 -12.32 -37.09 -7.94
N ILE A 126 -13.62 -37.38 -7.93
CA ILE A 126 -14.58 -36.69 -7.04
C ILE A 126 -14.21 -36.89 -5.57
N GLN A 127 -13.97 -38.13 -5.17
CA GLN A 127 -13.68 -38.47 -3.78
C GLN A 127 -12.33 -37.94 -3.29
N LYS A 128 -11.28 -38.04 -4.12
CA LYS A 128 -9.91 -37.72 -3.70
C LYS A 128 -9.52 -36.26 -3.89
N TYR A 129 -10.13 -35.55 -4.84
CA TYR A 129 -9.74 -34.19 -5.17
C TYR A 129 -10.89 -33.20 -4.98
N PHE A 130 -12.02 -33.38 -5.66
CA PHE A 130 -13.07 -32.36 -5.62
C PHE A 130 -13.70 -32.20 -4.23
N LEU A 131 -13.99 -33.30 -3.52
CA LEU A 131 -14.59 -33.22 -2.18
C LEU A 131 -13.65 -32.61 -1.13
N PRO A 132 -12.37 -33.02 -0.99
CA PRO A 132 -11.44 -32.39 -0.06
C PRO A 132 -11.17 -30.92 -0.41
N SER A 133 -10.79 -30.61 -1.65
CA SER A 133 -10.47 -29.24 -2.07
C SER A 133 -11.65 -28.28 -1.88
N SER A 134 -12.90 -28.74 -2.10
CA SER A 134 -14.08 -27.92 -1.86
C SER A 134 -14.34 -27.68 -0.38
N LYS A 135 -14.00 -28.64 0.50
CA LYS A 135 -14.10 -28.45 1.95
C LYS A 135 -13.05 -27.47 2.46
N ASP A 136 -11.81 -27.60 2.00
CA ASP A 136 -10.72 -26.71 2.39
C ASP A 136 -11.02 -25.27 1.97
N LEU A 137 -11.44 -25.04 0.73
CA LEU A 137 -11.86 -23.72 0.26
C LEU A 137 -13.04 -23.13 1.06
N LYS A 138 -13.94 -23.98 1.57
CA LYS A 138 -15.02 -23.53 2.45
C LYS A 138 -14.47 -23.06 3.79
N THR A 139 -13.50 -23.78 4.37
CA THR A 139 -12.82 -23.38 5.60
C THR A 139 -12.06 -22.08 5.42
N ASP A 140 -11.33 -21.90 4.30
CA ASP A 140 -10.66 -20.63 3.97
C ASP A 140 -11.65 -19.46 3.95
N ILE A 141 -12.84 -19.63 3.36
CA ILE A 141 -13.90 -18.60 3.34
C ILE A 141 -14.37 -18.25 4.76
N GLU A 142 -14.50 -19.25 5.64
CA GLU A 142 -14.90 -19.05 7.03
C GLU A 142 -13.81 -18.27 7.80
N GLU A 143 -12.54 -18.59 7.59
CA GLU A 143 -11.39 -17.87 8.16
C GLU A 143 -11.32 -16.42 7.67
N ASP A 144 -11.39 -16.19 6.35
CA ASP A 144 -11.46 -14.85 5.73
C ASP A 144 -12.57 -13.99 6.37
N ALA A 145 -13.75 -14.58 6.57
CA ALA A 145 -14.89 -13.89 7.17
C ALA A 145 -14.63 -13.50 8.63
N THR A 146 -13.92 -14.32 9.40
CA THR A 146 -13.53 -13.98 10.78
C THR A 146 -12.46 -12.89 10.82
N GLU A 147 -11.49 -12.92 9.91
CA GLU A 147 -10.45 -11.91 9.81
C GLU A 147 -11.04 -10.54 9.44
N ILE A 148 -11.92 -10.48 8.43
CA ILE A 148 -12.61 -9.24 8.04
C ILE A 148 -13.39 -8.66 9.23
N LYS A 149 -14.10 -9.50 10.00
CA LYS A 149 -14.80 -9.04 11.21
C LYS A 149 -13.85 -8.39 12.22
N LYS A 150 -12.69 -8.99 12.45
CA LYS A 150 -11.66 -8.48 13.37
C LYS A 150 -11.09 -7.14 12.89
N ILE A 151 -10.76 -7.04 11.59
CA ILE A 151 -10.27 -5.79 10.97
C ILE A 151 -11.33 -4.69 11.10
N MET A 152 -12.59 -4.98 10.77
CA MET A 152 -13.68 -4.00 10.86
C MET A 152 -13.90 -3.51 12.29
N GLU A 153 -13.79 -4.39 13.29
CA GLU A 153 -13.92 -3.99 14.70
C GLU A 153 -12.74 -3.11 15.16
N SER A 154 -11.52 -3.41 14.70
CA SER A 154 -10.36 -2.56 14.94
C SER A 154 -10.57 -1.16 14.34
N ILE A 155 -11.07 -1.07 13.09
CA ILE A 155 -11.36 0.21 12.44
C ILE A 155 -12.41 1.00 13.24
N ARG A 156 -13.52 0.37 13.65
CA ARG A 156 -14.55 1.01 14.48
C ARG A 156 -13.98 1.54 15.81
N THR A 157 -13.07 0.80 16.43
CA THR A 157 -12.42 1.21 17.68
C THR A 157 -11.53 2.42 17.47
N SER A 158 -10.69 2.41 16.42
CA SER A 158 -9.86 3.56 16.06
C SER A 158 -10.70 4.80 15.74
N MET A 159 -11.81 4.65 15.01
CA MET A 159 -12.73 5.76 14.73
C MET A 159 -13.31 6.38 16.01
N LYS A 160 -13.65 5.56 17.01
CA LYS A 160 -14.13 6.06 18.31
C LYS A 160 -13.04 6.82 19.06
N VAL A 161 -11.81 6.33 19.06
CA VAL A 161 -10.66 6.99 19.70
C VAL A 161 -10.37 8.34 19.05
N GLU A 162 -10.37 8.40 17.71
CA GLU A 162 -10.14 9.65 16.98
C GLU A 162 -11.25 10.68 17.23
N ALA A 163 -12.51 10.23 17.33
CA ALA A 163 -13.63 11.09 17.68
C ALA A 163 -13.50 11.70 19.09
N GLU A 164 -13.04 10.92 20.07
CA GLU A 164 -12.78 11.45 21.42
C GLU A 164 -11.59 12.42 21.43
N SER A 165 -10.54 12.13 20.66
CA SER A 165 -9.39 13.03 20.48
C SER A 165 -9.82 14.39 19.91
N LEU A 166 -10.66 14.38 18.86
CA LEU A 166 -11.19 15.61 18.26
C LEU A 166 -12.04 16.41 19.25
N LYS A 167 -12.87 15.73 20.06
CA LYS A 167 -13.66 16.37 21.10
C LYS A 167 -12.76 17.04 22.16
N ASN A 168 -11.72 16.35 22.62
CA ASN A 168 -10.76 16.91 23.57
C ASN A 168 -10.06 18.16 23.02
N LEU A 169 -9.70 18.16 21.73
CA LEU A 169 -9.11 19.33 21.08
C LEU A 169 -10.09 20.52 21.01
N VAL A 170 -11.37 20.26 20.75
CA VAL A 170 -12.40 21.31 20.78
C VAL A 170 -12.56 21.87 22.18
N ASP A 171 -12.54 21.02 23.21
CA ASP A 171 -12.63 21.45 24.62
C ASP A 171 -11.39 22.28 25.04
N GLU A 172 -10.19 21.91 24.59
CA GLU A 172 -8.95 22.64 24.81
C GLU A 172 -8.99 24.03 24.18
N VAL A 173 -9.29 24.13 22.88
CA VAL A 173 -9.41 25.41 22.17
C VAL A 173 -10.47 26.28 22.82
N THR A 174 -11.60 25.70 23.24
CA THR A 174 -12.65 26.44 23.94
C THR A 174 -12.14 27.03 25.25
N SER A 175 -11.40 26.23 26.03
CA SER A 175 -10.79 26.66 27.30
C SER A 175 -9.77 27.79 27.09
N GLU A 176 -8.94 27.71 26.06
CA GLU A 176 -7.97 28.76 25.71
C GLU A 176 -8.68 30.07 25.31
N LYS A 177 -9.73 29.99 24.50
CA LYS A 177 -10.50 31.18 24.09
C LYS A 177 -11.15 31.84 25.30
N ILE A 178 -11.72 31.06 26.21
CA ILE A 178 -12.28 31.59 27.47
C ILE A 178 -11.19 32.26 28.31
N LEU A 179 -10.02 31.63 28.46
CA LEU A 179 -8.90 32.22 29.19
C LEU A 179 -8.42 33.55 28.56
N HIS A 180 -8.40 33.62 27.24
CA HIS A 180 -8.08 34.86 26.53
C HIS A 180 -9.09 35.97 26.84
N THR A 181 -10.40 35.65 26.90
CA THR A 181 -11.43 36.64 27.27
C THR A 181 -11.24 37.19 28.68
N HIS A 182 -10.88 36.35 29.66
CA HIS A 182 -10.56 36.80 31.03
C HIS A 182 -9.33 37.72 31.06
N THR A 183 -8.33 37.43 30.23
CA THR A 183 -7.12 38.26 30.14
C THR A 183 -7.43 39.62 29.52
N MET A 184 -8.23 39.64 28.44
CA MET A 184 -8.73 40.87 27.82
C MET A 184 -9.54 41.71 28.82
N GLU A 185 -10.47 41.08 29.55
CA GLU A 185 -11.27 41.72 30.59
C GLU A 185 -10.37 42.37 31.65
N LYS A 186 -9.39 41.62 32.19
CA LYS A 186 -8.44 42.13 33.19
C LYS A 186 -7.64 43.33 32.69
N SER A 187 -7.23 43.32 31.42
CA SER A 187 -6.52 44.44 30.79
C SER A 187 -7.39 45.70 30.68
N LEU A 188 -8.63 45.55 30.22
CA LEU A 188 -9.60 46.65 30.12
C LEU A 188 -9.92 47.25 31.49
N LEU A 189 -10.16 46.40 32.50
CA LEU A 189 -10.39 46.84 33.88
C LEU A 189 -9.17 47.55 34.47
N LYS A 190 -7.96 47.06 34.19
CA LYS A 190 -6.72 47.73 34.64
C LYS A 190 -6.58 49.12 34.03
N LYS A 191 -6.90 49.28 32.74
CA LYS A 191 -6.90 50.59 32.07
C LYS A 191 -7.90 51.55 32.73
N LEU A 192 -9.13 51.09 32.98
CA LEU A 192 -10.14 51.89 33.66
C LEU A 192 -9.70 52.31 35.08
N LYS A 193 -9.18 51.37 35.89
CA LYS A 193 -8.64 51.68 37.22
C LYS A 193 -7.49 52.70 37.20
N SER A 194 -6.64 52.65 36.17
CA SER A 194 -5.56 53.65 36.03
C SER A 194 -6.10 55.04 35.72
N GLN A 195 -7.18 55.14 34.95
CA GLN A 195 -7.84 56.41 34.64
C GLN A 195 -8.59 56.97 35.86
N GLU A 196 -9.25 56.10 36.63
CA GLU A 196 -9.88 56.45 37.91
C GLU A 196 -8.84 57.07 38.86
N LYS A 197 -7.69 56.41 39.03
CA LYS A 197 -6.60 56.95 39.85
C LYS A 197 -6.09 58.32 39.36
N THR A 198 -5.98 58.52 38.05
CA THR A 198 -5.59 59.84 37.50
C THR A 198 -6.58 60.93 37.93
N TYR A 199 -7.88 60.62 37.97
CA TYR A 199 -8.88 61.57 38.44
C TYR A 199 -8.85 61.75 39.96
N ASP A 200 -8.61 60.70 40.75
CA ASP A 200 -8.43 60.81 42.21
C ASP A 200 -7.25 61.71 42.57
N ASP A 201 -6.11 61.54 41.89
CA ASP A 201 -4.92 62.36 42.08
C ASP A 201 -5.19 63.83 41.69
N TYR A 202 -5.93 64.04 40.59
CA TYR A 202 -6.31 65.38 40.14
C TYR A 202 -7.32 66.06 41.10
N ILE A 203 -8.29 65.31 41.62
CA ILE A 203 -9.22 65.79 42.65
C ILE A 203 -8.46 66.19 43.92
N THR A 204 -7.50 65.38 44.35
CA THR A 204 -6.64 65.69 45.51
C THR A 204 -5.82 66.96 45.30
N TYR A 205 -5.26 67.14 44.09
CA TYR A 205 -4.58 68.37 43.68
C TYR A 205 -5.50 69.60 43.76
N LEU A 206 -6.73 69.49 43.25
CA LEU A 206 -7.71 70.58 43.30
C LEU A 206 -8.11 70.92 44.74
N TRP A 207 -8.32 69.93 45.61
CA TRP A 207 -8.61 70.15 47.03
C TRP A 207 -7.50 70.92 47.73
N LYS A 208 -6.25 70.49 47.59
CA LYS A 208 -5.10 71.18 48.19
C LYS A 208 -5.01 72.63 47.74
N MET A 209 -5.21 72.88 46.44
CA MET A 209 -5.18 74.23 45.91
C MET A 209 -6.35 75.07 46.44
N SER A 210 -7.54 74.49 46.57
CA SER A 210 -8.71 75.14 47.17
C SER A 210 -8.45 75.56 48.62
N ASP A 211 -7.82 74.70 49.42
CA ASP A 211 -7.45 75.01 50.81
C ASP A 211 -6.44 76.16 50.87
N GLU A 212 -5.43 76.14 50.00
CA GLU A 212 -4.48 77.26 49.85
C GLU A 212 -5.20 78.56 49.48
N PHE A 213 -6.16 78.52 48.54
CA PHE A 213 -6.99 79.67 48.17
C PHE A 213 -7.81 80.21 49.36
N GLN A 214 -8.42 79.32 50.15
CA GLN A 214 -9.19 79.71 51.33
C GLN A 214 -8.31 80.40 52.38
N GLU A 215 -7.08 79.94 52.60
CA GLU A 215 -6.11 80.57 53.51
C GLU A 215 -5.72 81.99 53.04
N TYR A 216 -5.47 82.18 51.74
CA TYR A 216 -5.19 83.51 51.18
C TYR A 216 -6.36 84.48 51.36
N LEU A 217 -7.60 83.98 51.32
CA LEU A 217 -8.81 84.77 51.46
C LEU A 217 -9.20 85.04 52.94
N SER A 218 -8.67 84.29 53.91
CA SER A 218 -9.03 84.43 55.33
C SER A 218 -8.09 85.36 56.12
N ILE A 219 -6.84 85.56 55.69
CA ILE A 219 -5.89 86.47 56.37
C ILE A 219 -6.13 87.91 55.89
N THR A 220 -6.25 88.83 56.84
CA THR A 220 -6.43 90.28 56.66
C THR A 220 -5.67 90.78 55.42
N ASN A 221 -6.42 91.35 54.46
CA ASN A 221 -6.16 91.67 53.05
C ASN A 221 -4.80 92.27 52.60
N GLN A 222 -3.75 92.30 53.42
CA GLN A 222 -2.44 92.89 53.09
C GLN A 222 -1.51 91.95 52.28
N LYS A 223 -1.70 90.62 52.29
CA LYS A 223 -0.84 89.68 51.53
C LYS A 223 -1.15 89.63 50.02
N LEU A 224 -2.38 89.94 49.61
CA LEU A 224 -2.80 89.99 48.20
C LEU A 224 -2.11 91.11 47.40
N LEU A 225 -1.65 92.17 48.08
CA LEU A 225 -1.02 93.34 47.45
C LEU A 225 0.41 93.09 46.93
N PHE A 226 1.07 92.00 47.34
CA PHE A 226 2.50 91.77 47.06
C PHE A 226 2.82 90.44 46.35
N GLN A 227 1.82 89.63 45.95
CA GLN A 227 2.06 88.37 45.23
C GLN A 227 1.53 88.43 43.79
N PHE A 228 2.43 88.69 42.83
CA PHE A 228 2.20 88.63 41.38
C PHE A 228 2.33 87.22 40.79
N LYS A 229 1.92 86.17 41.49
CA LYS A 229 1.92 84.82 40.91
C LYS A 229 0.61 84.61 40.16
N THR A 230 0.65 84.61 38.82
CA THR A 230 -0.48 84.15 38.01
C THR A 230 -0.66 82.65 38.26
N LEU A 231 -1.61 82.29 39.11
CA LEU A 231 -1.94 80.89 39.40
C LEU A 231 -2.62 80.27 38.17
N LYS A 232 -1.95 79.30 37.56
CA LYS A 232 -2.49 78.55 36.42
C LYS A 232 -2.97 77.18 36.92
N ILE A 233 -4.29 77.01 36.99
CA ILE A 233 -4.90 75.69 37.22
C ILE A 233 -4.57 74.82 36.01
N GLN A 234 -4.05 73.62 36.27
CA GLN A 234 -3.79 72.64 35.21
C GLN A 234 -5.12 72.21 34.58
N PRO A 235 -5.16 71.94 33.26
CA PRO A 235 -6.37 71.44 32.62
C PRO A 235 -6.74 70.04 33.15
N ILE A 236 -8.03 69.71 33.09
CA ILE A 236 -8.54 68.38 33.49
C ILE A 236 -7.88 67.31 32.60
N PRO A 237 -7.31 66.23 33.19
CA PRO A 237 -6.71 65.16 32.41
C PRO A 237 -7.70 64.51 31.43
N GLU A 238 -7.26 64.33 30.19
CA GLU A 238 -8.03 63.62 29.16
C GLU A 238 -7.86 62.11 29.31
N THR A 239 -8.97 61.38 29.23
CA THR A 239 -8.98 59.91 29.28
C THR A 239 -9.83 59.32 28.15
N THR A 240 -9.60 58.05 27.83
CA THR A 240 -10.26 57.38 26.69
C THR A 240 -11.21 56.28 27.16
N LYS A 241 -12.44 56.25 26.63
CA LYS A 241 -13.38 55.14 26.85
C LYS A 241 -12.94 53.89 26.06
N PRO A 242 -12.80 52.71 26.69
CA PRO A 242 -12.48 51.48 25.97
C PRO A 242 -13.63 51.03 25.06
N VAL A 243 -13.30 50.40 23.94
CA VAL A 243 -14.28 49.81 23.01
C VAL A 243 -14.63 48.39 23.49
N PRO A 244 -15.92 48.04 23.65
CA PRO A 244 -16.32 46.69 24.05
C PRO A 244 -15.96 45.62 23.00
N PRO A 245 -15.49 44.43 23.41
CA PRO A 245 -15.24 43.33 22.49
C PRO A 245 -16.56 42.72 21.96
N VAL A 246 -16.50 42.16 20.74
CA VAL A 246 -17.65 41.49 20.08
C VAL A 246 -17.25 40.07 19.73
N PHE A 247 -18.10 39.10 20.06
CA PHE A 247 -17.93 37.70 19.64
C PHE A 247 -18.63 37.45 18.31
N THR A 248 -17.91 36.84 17.37
CA THR A 248 -18.44 36.39 16.09
C THR A 248 -18.36 34.88 16.03
N ALA A 249 -19.51 34.20 15.99
CA ALA A 249 -19.57 32.74 15.94
C ALA A 249 -19.04 32.21 14.59
N GLY A 250 -18.27 31.12 14.64
CA GLY A 250 -17.87 30.37 13.46
C GLY A 250 -19.05 29.57 12.87
N LYS A 251 -18.98 29.28 11.56
CA LYS A 251 -19.93 28.38 10.88
C LYS A 251 -19.23 27.05 10.59
N PHE A 252 -19.90 25.93 10.85
CA PHE A 252 -19.40 24.59 10.55
C PHE A 252 -20.55 23.69 10.05
N ASN A 253 -20.21 22.63 9.33
CA ASN A 253 -21.16 21.66 8.81
C ASN A 253 -20.69 20.21 9.05
N LYS A 254 -21.53 19.24 8.65
CA LYS A 254 -21.24 17.80 8.81
C LYS A 254 -20.06 17.33 7.96
N ASP A 255 -19.84 17.91 6.78
CA ASP A 255 -18.73 17.53 5.90
C ASP A 255 -17.38 17.93 6.50
N ASP A 256 -17.33 19.02 7.27
CA ASP A 256 -16.14 19.43 8.01
C ASP A 256 -15.77 18.37 9.06
N ALA A 257 -16.75 17.84 9.79
CA ALA A 257 -16.54 16.75 10.74
C ALA A 257 -16.09 15.45 10.05
N ILE A 258 -16.64 15.13 8.86
CA ILE A 258 -16.23 13.96 8.07
C ILE A 258 -14.77 14.10 7.59
N LYS A 259 -14.34 15.30 7.20
CA LYS A 259 -12.94 15.55 6.81
C LYS A 259 -11.97 15.33 7.96
N LEU A 260 -12.36 15.73 9.18
CA LEU A 260 -11.53 15.61 10.37
C LEU A 260 -11.44 14.16 10.88
N LEU A 261 -12.56 13.42 10.87
CA LEU A 261 -12.60 12.03 11.36
C LEU A 261 -12.14 10.99 10.33
N GLY A 262 -11.94 11.39 9.08
CA GLY A 262 -11.52 10.51 8.00
C GLY A 262 -12.64 9.62 7.44
N LYS A 263 -12.27 8.73 6.53
CA LYS A 263 -13.19 7.85 5.81
C LYS A 263 -12.64 6.42 5.76
N VAL A 264 -13.54 5.45 5.81
CA VAL A 264 -13.20 4.04 5.57
C VAL A 264 -13.44 3.75 4.10
N ASN A 265 -12.38 3.36 3.40
CA ASN A 265 -12.44 2.99 2.00
C ASN A 265 -11.96 1.55 1.83
N VAL A 266 -12.61 0.81 0.94
CA VAL A 266 -12.09 -0.48 0.46
C VAL A 266 -11.18 -0.17 -0.74
N PRO A 267 -9.94 -0.66 -0.78
CA PRO A 267 -9.07 -0.48 -1.94
C PRO A 267 -9.73 -1.04 -3.20
N ASN A 268 -9.60 -0.35 -4.33
CA ASN A 268 -10.14 -0.78 -5.63
C ASN A 268 -9.31 -1.89 -6.30
N THR A 269 -8.58 -2.69 -5.52
CA THR A 269 -7.77 -3.80 -6.05
C THR A 269 -8.71 -4.91 -6.52
N GLU A 270 -8.45 -5.47 -7.71
CA GLU A 270 -9.21 -6.64 -8.17
C GLU A 270 -9.08 -7.78 -7.15
N PRO A 271 -10.19 -8.42 -6.74
CA PRO A 271 -10.14 -9.54 -5.82
C PRO A 271 -9.30 -10.67 -6.40
N GLU A 272 -8.29 -11.11 -5.64
CA GLU A 272 -7.50 -12.27 -6.04
C GLU A 272 -8.39 -13.52 -6.10
N LYS A 273 -8.21 -14.31 -7.15
CA LYS A 273 -8.86 -15.62 -7.24
C LYS A 273 -8.19 -16.58 -6.27
N ARG A 274 -8.98 -17.33 -5.50
CA ARG A 274 -8.45 -18.38 -4.61
C ARG A 274 -7.64 -19.38 -5.43
N LYS A 275 -6.45 -19.71 -4.92
CA LYS A 275 -5.56 -20.69 -5.54
C LYS A 275 -6.14 -22.08 -5.34
N ILE A 276 -6.49 -22.73 -6.44
CA ILE A 276 -6.92 -24.13 -6.43
C ILE A 276 -5.69 -24.97 -6.76
N GLN A 277 -5.32 -25.91 -5.89
CA GLN A 277 -4.21 -26.81 -6.18
C GLN A 277 -4.52 -27.60 -7.45
N PRO A 278 -3.63 -27.65 -8.45
CA PRO A 278 -3.89 -28.40 -9.66
C PRO A 278 -4.01 -29.90 -9.37
N MET A 279 -5.00 -30.54 -9.99
CA MET A 279 -5.19 -31.99 -9.89
C MET A 279 -3.96 -32.70 -10.49
N GLU A 280 -3.28 -33.53 -9.70
CA GLU A 280 -2.22 -34.38 -10.22
C GLU A 280 -2.76 -35.25 -11.35
N ALA A 281 -2.14 -35.14 -12.52
CA ALA A 281 -2.56 -35.90 -13.69
C ALA A 281 -2.29 -37.39 -13.45
N VAL A 282 -3.31 -38.13 -13.01
CA VAL A 282 -3.32 -39.59 -13.18
C VAL A 282 -3.29 -39.83 -14.68
N THR A 283 -2.13 -40.22 -15.20
CA THR A 283 -1.89 -40.45 -16.62
C THR A 283 -2.78 -41.56 -17.14
N THR A 284 -3.88 -41.17 -17.78
CA THR A 284 -4.50 -41.94 -18.85
C THR A 284 -4.62 -41.00 -20.04
N HIS A 285 -3.91 -41.34 -21.11
CA HIS A 285 -3.86 -40.61 -22.37
C HIS A 285 -5.25 -40.19 -22.84
N MET A 286 -5.47 -38.87 -22.99
CA MET A 286 -6.13 -38.26 -24.14
C MET A 286 -6.08 -36.73 -24.02
N LYS A 287 -5.75 -36.07 -25.14
CA LYS A 287 -5.56 -34.61 -25.29
C LYS A 287 -6.88 -33.85 -25.05
N PRO A 288 -6.86 -32.68 -24.38
CA PRO A 288 -7.94 -31.71 -24.47
C PRO A 288 -7.61 -30.62 -25.49
N THR A 289 -8.60 -30.28 -26.29
CA THR A 289 -8.61 -29.18 -27.25
C THR A 289 -9.04 -27.92 -26.52
N GLU A 290 -8.15 -26.94 -26.36
CA GLU A 290 -8.51 -25.59 -25.89
C GLU A 290 -9.25 -24.84 -26.99
N LYS A 291 -10.50 -24.47 -26.71
CA LYS A 291 -11.17 -23.34 -27.33
C LYS A 291 -12.34 -22.88 -26.45
N GLN A 292 -12.41 -21.55 -26.30
CA GLN A 292 -13.51 -20.74 -25.76
C GLN A 292 -13.41 -20.36 -24.28
N LEU A 293 -12.73 -19.23 -24.03
CA LEU A 293 -13.21 -18.25 -23.05
C LEU A 293 -12.79 -16.82 -23.47
N GLU A 294 -13.38 -16.34 -24.58
CA GLU A 294 -13.47 -14.91 -24.86
C GLU A 294 -14.94 -14.61 -25.12
N GLN A 295 -15.62 -14.02 -24.13
CA GLN A 295 -16.74 -13.08 -24.32
C GLN A 295 -17.30 -12.67 -22.96
N SER A 296 -16.75 -11.60 -22.38
CA SER A 296 -17.49 -10.70 -21.50
C SER A 296 -16.75 -9.37 -21.34
N ARG A 297 -16.67 -8.59 -22.42
CA ARG A 297 -16.78 -7.12 -22.35
C ARG A 297 -18.24 -6.87 -22.73
N GLU A 298 -19.06 -6.21 -21.95
CA GLU A 298 -18.96 -4.77 -21.72
C GLU A 298 -20.00 -4.28 -20.70
N LYS A 299 -19.71 -3.13 -20.08
CA LYS A 299 -20.57 -2.15 -19.40
C LYS A 299 -20.85 -2.35 -17.90
N SER A 300 -20.05 -1.66 -17.08
CA SER A 300 -20.62 -0.81 -16.03
C SER A 300 -19.71 0.39 -15.68
N ASN A 301 -20.31 1.57 -15.88
CA ASN A 301 -20.06 2.92 -15.36
C ASN A 301 -18.71 3.34 -14.73
N MET A 302 -18.11 4.33 -15.40
CA MET A 302 -17.00 5.20 -15.02
C MET A 302 -17.06 5.75 -13.59
N LYS A 303 -15.96 5.57 -12.85
CA LYS A 303 -15.36 6.57 -11.94
C LYS A 303 -13.86 6.28 -11.77
N GLN A 304 -13.08 6.97 -12.62
CA GLN A 304 -11.62 7.15 -12.69
C GLN A 304 -10.71 6.10 -12.01
N THR A 305 -10.40 5.05 -12.76
CA THR A 305 -9.12 4.34 -12.64
C THR A 305 -8.02 5.31 -13.07
N LEU A 306 -7.19 5.78 -12.13
CA LEU A 306 -6.02 6.58 -12.47
C LEU A 306 -5.13 5.76 -13.41
N SER A 307 -4.95 6.25 -14.63
CA SER A 307 -4.09 5.64 -15.63
C SER A 307 -3.10 6.68 -16.16
N LEU A 308 -2.01 6.22 -16.78
CA LEU A 308 -1.10 7.11 -17.48
C LEU A 308 -1.89 7.86 -18.55
N SER A 309 -1.88 9.19 -18.45
CA SER A 309 -2.47 10.04 -19.47
C SER A 309 -1.74 9.83 -20.79
N SER A 310 -2.49 9.86 -21.89
CA SER A 310 -1.93 9.83 -23.25
C SER A 310 -1.01 11.02 -23.54
N SER A 311 -1.08 12.09 -22.73
CA SER A 311 -0.22 13.26 -22.85
C SER A 311 0.04 13.91 -21.50
N VAL A 312 1.28 14.37 -21.28
CA VAL A 312 1.64 15.11 -20.07
C VAL A 312 1.28 16.59 -20.26
N THR A 313 0.50 17.15 -19.35
CA THR A 313 0.00 18.52 -19.44
C THR A 313 0.65 19.41 -18.38
N LYS A 314 1.19 20.56 -18.78
CA LYS A 314 1.68 21.59 -17.85
C LYS A 314 0.48 22.26 -17.19
N VAL A 315 0.39 22.14 -15.86
CA VAL A 315 -0.70 22.70 -15.05
C VAL A 315 -0.39 24.12 -14.63
N ARG A 316 0.82 24.35 -14.12
CA ARG A 316 1.25 25.62 -13.53
C ARG A 316 2.77 25.72 -13.49
N GLU A 317 3.27 26.93 -13.32
CA GLU A 317 4.69 27.23 -13.18
C GLU A 317 4.91 28.28 -12.11
N TYR A 318 5.88 28.01 -11.25
CA TYR A 318 6.25 28.86 -10.14
C TYR A 318 7.64 29.44 -10.36
N ASN A 319 7.79 30.72 -10.10
CA ASN A 319 9.08 31.26 -9.71
C ASN A 319 9.23 31.02 -8.22
N ALA A 320 10.39 30.49 -7.80
CA ALA A 320 10.68 30.30 -6.38
C ALA A 320 11.52 31.51 -5.90
N PRO A 321 10.88 32.56 -5.35
CA PRO A 321 11.61 33.73 -4.86
C PRO A 321 12.57 33.35 -3.73
N GLY A 322 13.79 33.89 -3.76
CA GLY A 322 14.79 33.66 -2.72
C GLY A 322 15.70 32.45 -2.93
N VAL A 323 15.43 31.59 -3.91
CA VAL A 323 16.37 30.54 -4.35
C VAL A 323 16.98 30.89 -5.70
N TYR A 324 18.27 30.63 -5.87
CA TYR A 324 18.93 30.91 -7.14
C TYR A 324 18.47 29.96 -8.25
N ASN A 325 18.20 28.69 -7.94
CA ASN A 325 17.71 27.62 -8.83
C ASN A 325 16.92 26.59 -8.01
N ALA A 326 15.88 25.95 -8.55
CA ALA A 326 15.13 24.91 -7.82
C ALA A 326 15.81 23.53 -7.95
N TRP A 327 16.77 23.25 -7.07
CA TRP A 327 17.54 22.00 -7.06
C TRP A 327 16.82 20.83 -6.40
N HIS A 328 16.09 21.11 -5.32
CA HIS A 328 15.24 20.12 -4.66
C HIS A 328 13.90 20.74 -4.30
N VAL A 329 12.84 19.96 -4.42
CA VAL A 329 11.46 20.40 -4.19
C VAL A 329 10.73 19.37 -3.34
N SER A 330 9.92 19.85 -2.40
CA SER A 330 9.06 19.06 -1.54
C SER A 330 7.71 19.76 -1.43
N VAL A 331 6.61 19.02 -1.38
CA VAL A 331 5.26 19.58 -1.24
C VAL A 331 4.65 19.07 0.06
N ASP A 332 4.13 19.98 0.89
CA ASP A 332 3.44 19.62 2.12
C ASP A 332 1.95 19.29 1.87
N LYS A 333 1.27 18.77 2.90
CA LYS A 333 -0.15 18.38 2.81
C LYS A 333 -1.11 19.54 2.52
N SER A 334 -0.69 20.78 2.75
CA SER A 334 -1.46 21.98 2.42
C SER A 334 -1.24 22.42 0.98
N GLY A 335 -0.43 21.68 0.21
CA GLY A 335 -0.03 22.02 -1.15
C GLY A 335 1.04 23.13 -1.21
N ARG A 336 1.64 23.53 -0.07
CA ARG A 336 2.71 24.52 -0.08
C ARG A 336 3.99 23.88 -0.58
N LEU A 337 4.73 24.65 -1.37
CA LEU A 337 5.95 24.21 -2.01
C LEU A 337 7.15 24.64 -1.18
N TRP A 338 8.00 23.68 -0.85
CA TRP A 338 9.35 23.91 -0.39
C TRP A 338 10.30 23.77 -1.56
N ALA A 339 11.10 24.78 -1.81
CA ALA A 339 12.11 24.78 -2.85
C ALA A 339 13.46 25.13 -2.25
N SER A 340 14.51 24.52 -2.76
CA SER A 340 15.85 24.80 -2.28
C SER A 340 16.88 24.84 -3.40
N ASP A 341 17.93 25.63 -3.20
CA ASP A 341 19.02 25.75 -4.15
C ASP A 341 20.32 25.06 -3.69
N GLY A 342 21.31 25.13 -4.58
CA GLY A 342 22.66 24.60 -4.38
C GLY A 342 23.59 25.50 -3.57
N ILE A 343 23.12 26.60 -3.01
CA ILE A 343 23.91 27.46 -2.11
C ILE A 343 23.33 27.49 -0.70
N GLY A 344 22.31 26.65 -0.43
CA GLY A 344 21.75 26.43 0.89
C GLY A 344 20.53 27.29 1.23
N ASN A 345 19.96 28.02 0.27
CA ASN A 345 18.68 28.69 0.50
C ASN A 345 17.56 27.64 0.45
N LEU A 346 16.72 27.63 1.48
CA LEU A 346 15.54 26.80 1.60
C LEU A 346 14.34 27.70 1.84
N VAL A 347 13.43 27.76 0.86
CA VAL A 347 12.28 28.64 0.88
C VAL A 347 10.98 27.86 0.88
N GLN A 348 9.97 28.40 1.57
CA GLN A 348 8.59 27.95 1.48
C GLN A 348 7.78 28.97 0.70
N THR A 349 6.94 28.52 -0.22
CA THR A 349 6.00 29.36 -0.95
C THR A 349 4.57 28.86 -0.80
N ASP A 350 3.60 29.77 -0.92
CA ASP A 350 2.21 29.40 -1.08
C ASP A 350 1.90 28.81 -2.47
N LEU A 351 0.64 28.45 -2.71
CA LEU A 351 0.15 27.89 -3.97
C LEU A 351 0.19 28.88 -5.14
N GLN A 352 0.44 30.17 -4.88
CA GLN A 352 0.58 31.25 -5.85
C GLN A 352 2.04 31.60 -6.11
N GLY A 353 2.99 31.01 -5.38
CA GLY A 353 4.43 31.27 -5.50
C GLY A 353 4.93 32.44 -4.64
N ASN A 354 4.12 32.96 -3.70
CA ASN A 354 4.57 34.00 -2.78
C ASN A 354 5.45 33.41 -1.68
N LEU A 355 6.54 34.08 -1.35
CA LEU A 355 7.47 33.68 -0.29
C LEU A 355 6.78 33.75 1.08
N LEU A 356 6.77 32.63 1.81
CA LEU A 356 6.28 32.55 3.19
C LEU A 356 7.44 32.55 4.20
N GLN A 357 8.51 31.81 3.89
CA GLN A 357 9.65 31.63 4.77
C GLN A 357 10.93 31.42 3.97
N ASN A 358 12.07 31.87 4.51
CA ASN A 358 13.40 31.60 3.97
C ASN A 358 14.34 31.18 5.11
N ILE A 359 15.09 30.11 4.89
CA ILE A 359 16.01 29.49 5.84
C ILE A 359 17.35 29.31 5.14
N GLN A 360 18.42 29.76 5.78
CA GLN A 360 19.77 29.48 5.32
C GLN A 360 20.25 28.17 5.94
N THR A 361 20.62 27.22 5.09
CA THR A 361 21.11 25.88 5.44
C THR A 361 22.45 25.62 4.78
N SER A 362 23.04 24.45 5.03
CA SER A 362 24.21 23.98 4.29
C SER A 362 23.87 23.57 2.85
N ILE A 363 24.87 23.65 1.98
CA ILE A 363 24.74 23.31 0.55
C ILE A 363 24.45 21.81 0.35
N GLY A 364 23.42 21.43 -0.39
CA GLY A 364 23.14 20.00 -0.69
C GLY A 364 22.13 19.75 -1.80
N PHE A 365 21.82 18.48 -2.07
CA PHE A 365 20.71 18.00 -2.91
C PHE A 365 19.86 17.02 -2.11
N GLY A 366 18.56 16.88 -2.40
CA GLY A 366 17.74 15.88 -1.69
C GLY A 366 17.65 16.08 -0.17
N TYR A 367 18.02 17.26 0.31
CA TYR A 367 18.37 17.52 1.71
C TYR A 367 17.19 17.98 2.55
N HIS A 368 15.99 18.03 2.00
CA HIS A 368 14.79 18.37 2.75
C HIS A 368 13.60 17.55 2.29
N THR A 369 12.62 17.36 3.17
CA THR A 369 11.42 16.58 2.89
C THR A 369 10.27 17.07 3.77
N ALA A 370 9.08 17.19 3.19
CA ALA A 370 7.88 17.51 3.94
C ALA A 370 7.42 16.29 4.76
N THR A 371 7.02 16.52 6.00
CA THR A 371 6.58 15.46 6.91
C THR A 371 5.06 15.32 6.93
N GLN A 372 4.57 14.15 7.35
CA GLN A 372 3.13 13.87 7.40
C GLN A 372 2.34 14.76 8.37
N ASP A 373 3.01 15.31 9.38
CA ASP A 373 2.43 16.24 10.37
C ASP A 373 2.43 17.71 9.89
N GLY A 374 2.80 17.97 8.63
CA GLY A 374 2.79 19.31 8.04
C GLY A 374 4.01 20.15 8.36
N GLY A 375 5.05 19.55 8.94
CA GLY A 375 6.37 20.14 9.12
C GLY A 375 7.31 19.89 7.94
N LEU A 376 8.59 20.17 8.17
CA LEU A 376 9.69 19.88 7.24
C LEU A 376 10.87 19.29 8.02
N ILE A 377 11.58 18.35 7.43
CA ILE A 377 12.88 17.91 7.93
C ILE A 377 13.94 18.28 6.90
N TYR A 378 15.10 18.75 7.34
CA TYR A 378 16.24 19.02 6.47
C TYR A 378 17.58 18.62 7.08
N THR A 379 18.57 18.33 6.25
CA THR A 379 19.93 17.95 6.66
C THR A 379 20.87 19.13 6.60
N ASP A 380 21.71 19.27 7.62
CA ASP A 380 22.84 20.19 7.67
C ASP A 380 24.14 19.35 7.65
N LYS A 381 24.79 19.33 6.48
CA LYS A 381 25.98 18.52 6.25
C LYS A 381 27.23 19.04 6.96
N ASP A 382 27.27 20.33 7.31
CA ASP A 382 28.45 20.91 7.96
C ASP A 382 28.43 20.62 9.46
N LYS A 383 27.24 20.50 10.04
CA LYS A 383 27.03 20.13 11.45
C LYS A 383 26.82 18.63 11.68
N ASN A 384 26.63 17.83 10.63
CA ASN A 384 26.22 16.42 10.71
C ASN A 384 24.91 16.21 11.51
N VAL A 385 23.96 17.14 11.34
CA VAL A 385 22.68 17.13 12.05
C VAL A 385 21.52 17.20 11.07
N ILE A 386 20.42 16.54 11.42
CA ILE A 386 19.14 16.66 10.77
C ILE A 386 18.24 17.51 11.67
N TYR A 387 17.67 18.57 11.12
CA TYR A 387 16.77 19.49 11.79
C TYR A 387 15.32 19.20 11.41
N ARG A 388 14.41 19.49 12.34
CA ARG A 388 12.96 19.45 12.12
C ARG A 388 12.36 20.83 12.33
N ILE A 389 11.53 21.22 11.39
CA ILE A 389 10.70 22.42 11.41
C ILE A 389 9.28 21.95 11.70
N THR A 390 8.74 22.34 12.85
CA THR A 390 7.35 22.05 13.22
C THR A 390 6.39 23.02 12.51
N PRO A 391 5.08 22.69 12.42
CA PRO A 391 4.10 23.56 11.75
C PRO A 391 3.99 24.98 12.32
N ASP A 392 4.36 25.18 13.59
CA ASP A 392 4.47 26.48 14.27
C ASP A 392 5.83 27.19 14.02
N GLN A 393 6.59 26.72 13.02
CA GLN A 393 7.85 27.29 12.53
C GLN A 393 9.03 27.21 13.50
N GLN A 394 8.98 26.36 14.53
CA GLN A 394 10.13 26.14 15.40
C GLN A 394 11.12 25.16 14.75
N ILE A 395 12.40 25.54 14.77
CA ILE A 395 13.50 24.71 14.26
C ILE A 395 14.18 24.03 15.45
N THR A 396 14.22 22.71 15.43
CA THR A 396 14.83 21.89 16.49
C THR A 396 15.83 20.89 15.91
N GLU A 397 16.92 20.63 16.64
CA GLU A 397 17.81 19.50 16.32
C GLU A 397 17.02 18.20 16.51
N PHE A 398 17.03 17.33 15.49
CA PHE A 398 16.23 16.12 15.49
C PHE A 398 17.09 14.84 15.54
N ILE A 399 18.04 14.67 14.62
CA ILE A 399 18.93 13.50 14.58
C ILE A 399 20.38 13.95 14.47
N LYS A 400 21.25 13.45 15.35
CA LYS A 400 22.70 13.63 15.26
C LYS A 400 23.31 12.41 14.59
N THR A 401 23.98 12.61 13.46
CA THR A 401 24.54 11.51 12.65
C THR A 401 25.98 11.17 13.00
N GLY A 402 26.55 11.90 13.97
CA GLY A 402 27.90 11.66 14.49
C GLY A 402 28.97 11.94 13.43
N GLY A 403 29.80 10.95 13.12
CA GLY A 403 30.87 11.05 12.13
C GLY A 403 30.42 10.83 10.68
N TRP A 404 29.11 10.72 10.42
CA TRP A 404 28.54 10.57 9.09
C TRP A 404 28.00 11.92 8.61
N ILE A 405 28.16 12.22 7.32
CA ILE A 405 27.66 13.44 6.71
C ILE A 405 26.30 13.12 6.07
N PRO A 406 25.18 13.67 6.56
CA PRO A 406 23.87 13.48 5.95
C PRO A 406 23.78 14.35 4.70
N ILE A 407 23.52 13.71 3.56
CA ILE A 407 23.43 14.39 2.26
C ILE A 407 22.04 14.36 1.66
N SER A 408 21.17 13.44 2.09
CA SER A 408 19.79 13.38 1.63
C SER A 408 18.85 12.85 2.71
N VAL A 409 17.58 13.23 2.66
CA VAL A 409 16.55 12.83 3.63
C VAL A 409 15.20 12.65 2.96
N HIS A 410 14.44 11.66 3.44
CA HIS A 410 13.06 11.40 3.00
C HIS A 410 12.19 10.98 4.18
N SER A 411 11.01 11.60 4.29
CA SER A 411 9.97 11.19 5.25
C SER A 411 9.04 10.19 4.59
N SER A 412 8.99 8.97 5.13
CA SER A 412 8.11 7.90 4.67
C SER A 412 6.64 8.33 4.68
N ARG A 413 5.94 8.11 3.57
CA ARG A 413 4.47 8.25 3.49
C ARG A 413 3.72 7.07 4.10
N ILE A 414 4.41 5.95 4.34
CA ILE A 414 3.80 4.72 4.86
C ILE A 414 3.70 4.78 6.39
N ASN A 415 4.78 5.16 7.07
CA ASN A 415 4.84 5.07 8.54
C ASN A 415 5.47 6.28 9.24
N GLY A 416 5.92 7.29 8.48
CA GLY A 416 6.57 8.49 9.01
C GLY A 416 8.02 8.28 9.47
N ASP A 417 8.62 7.11 9.20
CA ASP A 417 10.04 6.89 9.39
C ASP A 417 10.88 7.78 8.46
N ILE A 418 12.12 8.02 8.84
CA ILE A 418 13.02 8.95 8.17
C ILE A 418 14.17 8.15 7.55
N LEU A 419 14.27 8.19 6.22
CA LEU A 419 15.37 7.62 5.47
C LEU A 419 16.43 8.70 5.25
N VAL A 420 17.68 8.38 5.53
CA VAL A 420 18.79 9.34 5.44
C VAL A 420 19.93 8.72 4.66
N GLY A 421 20.32 9.38 3.57
CA GLY A 421 21.52 9.07 2.81
C GLY A 421 22.72 9.77 3.44
N MET A 422 23.75 8.99 3.75
CA MET A 422 24.93 9.47 4.44
C MET A 422 26.21 9.00 3.75
N ILE A 423 27.23 9.84 3.84
CA ILE A 423 28.59 9.53 3.36
C ILE A 423 29.62 9.77 4.45
N LYS A 424 30.74 9.05 4.36
CA LYS A 424 31.91 9.21 5.22
C LYS A 424 33.14 8.77 4.45
N THR A 425 34.02 9.70 4.07
CA THR A 425 35.31 9.52 3.36
C THR A 425 35.33 8.52 2.17
N ARG A 426 35.10 7.23 2.38
CA ARG A 426 35.05 6.14 1.37
C ARG A 426 33.85 5.20 1.54
N GLU A 427 32.90 5.56 2.38
CA GLU A 427 31.72 4.76 2.70
C GLU A 427 30.46 5.57 2.47
N ALA A 428 29.41 4.93 1.97
CA ALA A 428 28.10 5.53 1.83
C ALA A 428 27.02 4.53 2.26
N LYS A 429 25.95 5.04 2.87
CA LYS A 429 24.86 4.22 3.39
C LYS A 429 23.53 4.96 3.37
N VAL A 430 22.45 4.20 3.39
CA VAL A 430 21.12 4.68 3.73
C VAL A 430 20.76 4.14 5.11
N THR A 431 20.25 4.97 6.00
CA THR A 431 19.83 4.56 7.35
C THR A 431 18.38 4.98 7.58
N ARG A 432 17.57 4.05 8.07
CA ARG A 432 16.18 4.30 8.48
C ARG A 432 16.15 4.62 9.96
N TYR A 433 15.58 5.75 10.30
CA TYR A 433 15.26 6.17 11.66
C TYR A 433 13.75 6.12 11.86
N SER A 434 13.30 5.85 13.08
CA SER A 434 11.90 5.98 13.44
C SER A 434 11.45 7.44 13.32
N LYS A 435 10.14 7.68 13.26
CA LYS A 435 9.55 9.03 13.37
C LYS A 435 9.99 9.81 14.62
N ALA A 436 10.51 9.11 15.64
CA ALA A 436 11.04 9.68 16.88
C ALA A 436 12.57 9.90 16.86
N GLY A 437 13.24 9.59 15.74
CA GLY A 437 14.69 9.78 15.57
C GLY A 437 15.57 8.63 16.03
N LYS A 438 14.99 7.46 16.36
CA LYS A 438 15.78 6.27 16.77
C LYS A 438 16.21 5.47 15.54
N GLU A 439 17.49 5.13 15.42
CA GLU A 439 17.98 4.26 14.33
C GLU A 439 17.28 2.88 14.38
N ILE A 440 16.74 2.46 13.23
CA ILE A 440 16.03 1.18 13.04
C ILE A 440 16.87 0.24 12.18
N GLN A 441 17.45 0.75 11.10
CA GLN A 441 18.06 -0.08 10.06
C GLN A 441 19.22 0.64 9.38
N ASN A 442 20.29 -0.11 9.11
CA ASN A 442 21.44 0.36 8.37
C ASN A 442 21.61 -0.42 7.07
N ILE A 443 21.64 0.28 5.94
CA ILE A 443 21.69 -0.30 4.60
C ILE A 443 22.94 0.24 3.90
N GLN A 444 23.98 -0.59 3.85
CA GLN A 444 25.29 -0.19 3.30
C GLN A 444 25.79 -1.18 2.24
N ARG A 445 25.58 -2.48 2.46
CA ARG A 445 26.06 -3.56 1.60
C ARG A 445 24.92 -4.50 1.22
N ASP A 446 25.03 -5.12 0.06
CA ASP A 446 24.11 -6.16 -0.37
C ASP A 446 24.39 -7.50 0.32
N ASN A 447 23.59 -8.52 -0.02
CA ASN A 447 23.74 -9.87 0.54
C ASN A 447 25.07 -10.56 0.15
N GLN A 448 25.80 -10.02 -0.83
CA GLN A 448 27.10 -10.50 -1.29
C GLN A 448 28.27 -9.68 -0.69
N GLY A 449 27.96 -8.70 0.17
CA GLY A 449 28.94 -7.82 0.80
C GLY A 449 29.42 -6.67 -0.08
N GLN A 450 28.85 -6.48 -1.27
CA GLN A 450 29.18 -5.37 -2.17
C GLN A 450 28.53 -4.07 -1.69
N GLU A 451 29.23 -2.96 -1.86
CA GLU A 451 28.73 -1.64 -1.45
C GLU A 451 27.55 -1.22 -2.32
N LEU A 452 26.43 -0.89 -1.68
CA LEU A 452 25.19 -0.49 -2.37
C LEU A 452 25.28 0.93 -2.91
N TYR A 453 25.96 1.81 -2.19
CA TYR A 453 25.96 3.25 -2.45
C TYR A 453 27.38 3.80 -2.54
N GLU A 454 27.52 4.92 -3.25
CA GLU A 454 28.73 5.75 -3.30
C GLU A 454 28.38 7.21 -3.00
N CYS A 455 27.26 7.72 -3.53
CA CYS A 455 26.74 9.05 -3.21
C CYS A 455 25.19 9.07 -3.28
N PRO A 456 24.48 8.62 -2.22
CA PRO A 456 23.02 8.53 -2.18
C PRO A 456 22.37 9.92 -2.12
N HIS A 457 22.17 10.52 -3.28
CA HIS A 457 21.96 11.95 -3.46
C HIS A 457 20.50 12.39 -3.29
N CYS A 458 19.55 11.53 -3.67
CA CYS A 458 18.13 11.69 -3.38
C CYS A 458 17.54 10.32 -3.03
N ILE A 459 16.61 10.29 -2.08
CA ILE A 459 15.97 9.06 -1.61
C ILE A 459 14.46 9.26 -1.63
N THR A 460 13.73 8.20 -1.96
CA THR A 460 12.27 8.13 -1.81
C THR A 460 11.87 6.72 -1.43
N GLU A 461 10.68 6.56 -0.83
CA GLU A 461 10.08 5.24 -0.58
C GLU A 461 8.90 5.00 -1.52
N ASN A 462 8.89 3.85 -2.20
CA ASN A 462 7.82 3.43 -3.09
C ASN A 462 6.61 2.88 -2.29
N ALA A 463 5.42 2.83 -2.90
CA ALA A 463 4.18 2.35 -2.28
C ALA A 463 4.27 0.87 -1.82
N ASN A 464 5.15 0.07 -2.43
CA ASN A 464 5.44 -1.30 -2.01
C ASN A 464 6.43 -1.41 -0.82
N GLY A 465 6.94 -0.28 -0.33
CA GLY A 465 7.91 -0.19 0.76
C GLY A 465 9.38 -0.30 0.34
N ASP A 466 9.67 -0.34 -0.96
CA ASP A 466 11.04 -0.27 -1.45
C ASP A 466 11.65 1.11 -1.26
N ILE A 467 12.96 1.13 -1.02
CA ILE A 467 13.73 2.36 -0.91
C ILE A 467 14.44 2.58 -2.24
N CYS A 468 14.04 3.63 -2.95
CA CYS A 468 14.60 4.01 -4.24
C CYS A 468 15.59 5.15 -4.03
N THR A 469 16.85 4.92 -4.39
CA THR A 469 17.94 5.88 -4.18
C THR A 469 18.56 6.27 -5.50
N SER A 470 18.59 7.57 -5.79
CA SER A 470 19.38 8.13 -6.88
C SER A 470 20.83 8.29 -6.39
N ASP A 471 21.74 7.49 -6.93
CA ASP A 471 23.15 7.54 -6.59
C ASP A 471 23.94 8.29 -7.67
N TYR A 472 24.45 9.45 -7.29
CA TYR A 472 25.09 10.38 -8.22
C TYR A 472 26.41 9.85 -8.77
N SER A 473 27.25 9.27 -7.91
CA SER A 473 28.58 8.79 -8.31
C SER A 473 28.51 7.45 -9.05
N LYS A 474 27.51 6.62 -8.72
CA LYS A 474 27.27 5.37 -9.45
C LYS A 474 26.56 5.54 -10.79
N TYR A 475 26.05 6.74 -11.09
CA TYR A 475 25.23 7.00 -12.28
C TYR A 475 24.08 5.98 -12.39
N ALA A 476 23.38 5.74 -11.27
CA ALA A 476 22.36 4.71 -11.19
C ALA A 476 21.28 5.02 -10.15
N VAL A 477 20.07 4.53 -10.40
CA VAL A 477 19.07 4.36 -9.35
C VAL A 477 19.30 2.99 -8.72
N VAL A 478 19.53 2.95 -7.41
CA VAL A 478 19.69 1.72 -6.63
C VAL A 478 18.41 1.51 -5.84
N VAL A 479 17.75 0.36 -6.04
CA VAL A 479 16.52 0.01 -5.34
C VAL A 479 16.75 -1.18 -4.43
N VAL A 480 16.38 -1.01 -3.16
CA VAL A 480 16.41 -2.08 -2.15
C VAL A 480 14.99 -2.28 -1.62
N ASN A 481 14.67 -3.50 -1.20
CA ASN A 481 13.39 -3.77 -0.56
C ASN A 481 13.33 -3.18 0.86
N LYS A 482 12.17 -3.27 1.50
CA LYS A 482 11.97 -2.81 2.88
C LYS A 482 12.96 -3.38 3.91
N SER A 483 13.51 -4.58 3.68
CA SER A 483 14.53 -5.20 4.55
C SER A 483 15.96 -4.79 4.20
N GLY A 484 16.15 -3.92 3.20
CA GLY A 484 17.45 -3.38 2.79
C GLY A 484 18.20 -4.27 1.80
N GLN A 485 17.56 -5.31 1.26
CA GLN A 485 18.18 -6.19 0.28
C GLN A 485 18.07 -5.59 -1.12
N HIS A 486 19.17 -5.65 -1.88
CA HIS A 486 19.20 -5.20 -3.26
C HIS A 486 18.14 -5.91 -4.11
N ARG A 487 17.35 -5.12 -4.85
CA ARG A 487 16.41 -5.63 -5.84
C ARG A 487 16.96 -5.46 -7.26
N PHE A 488 17.28 -4.23 -7.63
CA PHE A 488 17.80 -3.90 -8.95
C PHE A 488 18.55 -2.56 -8.94
N SER A 489 19.31 -2.33 -10.00
CA SER A 489 19.90 -1.02 -10.28
C SER A 489 19.61 -0.60 -11.72
N TYR A 490 19.09 0.61 -11.90
CA TYR A 490 18.77 1.17 -13.21
C TYR A 490 19.82 2.21 -13.64
N LYS A 491 20.39 2.04 -14.84
CA LYS A 491 21.50 2.88 -15.36
C LYS A 491 21.10 3.72 -16.59
N GLY A 492 19.81 4.00 -16.78
CA GLY A 492 19.31 4.76 -17.93
C GLY A 492 19.07 3.89 -19.18
N GLN A 493 18.69 4.53 -20.29
CA GLN A 493 18.49 3.90 -21.61
C GLN A 493 19.63 4.16 -22.60
N GLY A 494 20.69 4.86 -22.18
CA GLY A 494 21.79 5.25 -23.05
C GLY A 494 23.04 5.60 -22.26
N SER A 495 24.07 6.08 -22.97
CA SER A 495 25.32 6.53 -22.33
C SER A 495 25.12 7.87 -21.62
N GLY A 496 25.60 7.98 -20.39
CA GLY A 496 25.69 9.27 -19.67
C GLY A 496 24.55 9.57 -18.69
N PHE A 497 23.83 8.57 -18.19
CA PHE A 497 22.74 8.73 -17.23
C PHE A 497 23.17 9.50 -15.97
N ARG A 498 22.74 10.76 -15.82
CA ARG A 498 23.08 11.62 -14.67
C ARG A 498 21.85 11.88 -13.82
N THR A 499 21.61 10.94 -12.93
CA THR A 499 20.45 10.95 -12.04
C THR A 499 20.56 11.99 -10.91
N TYR A 500 19.44 12.66 -10.62
CA TYR A 500 19.29 13.61 -9.51
C TYR A 500 17.98 13.34 -8.76
N GLY A 501 16.95 14.16 -8.98
CA GLY A 501 15.65 14.00 -8.35
C GLY A 501 15.01 12.67 -8.68
N ILE A 502 14.45 12.03 -7.66
CA ILE A 502 13.70 10.79 -7.74
C ILE A 502 12.46 10.91 -6.87
N CYS A 503 11.34 10.40 -7.35
CA CYS A 503 10.11 10.26 -6.58
C CYS A 503 9.32 9.03 -7.09
N THR A 504 8.26 8.67 -6.38
CA THR A 504 7.35 7.61 -6.79
C THR A 504 5.92 8.11 -6.81
N ASP A 505 5.09 7.44 -7.60
CA ASP A 505 3.67 7.75 -7.70
C ASP A 505 2.78 6.71 -6.99
N VAL A 506 1.47 6.97 -6.97
CA VAL A 506 0.48 6.10 -6.31
C VAL A 506 0.34 4.72 -6.98
N LEU A 507 0.74 4.60 -8.25
CA LEU A 507 0.70 3.34 -9.00
C LEU A 507 1.96 2.49 -8.79
N GLY A 508 2.92 3.00 -8.01
CA GLY A 508 4.19 2.34 -7.73
C GLY A 508 5.26 2.58 -8.79
N HIS A 509 5.04 3.49 -9.75
CA HIS A 509 6.06 3.86 -10.72
C HIS A 509 7.18 4.66 -10.06
N ILE A 510 8.38 4.54 -10.61
CA ILE A 510 9.56 5.30 -10.19
C ILE A 510 9.85 6.35 -11.25
N LEU A 511 9.83 7.62 -10.84
CA LEU A 511 10.15 8.75 -11.69
C LEU A 511 11.54 9.27 -11.33
N VAL A 512 12.41 9.40 -12.33
CA VAL A 512 13.78 9.86 -12.12
C VAL A 512 14.22 10.85 -13.19
N CYS A 513 14.81 11.96 -12.75
CA CYS A 513 15.42 12.92 -13.65
C CYS A 513 16.76 12.44 -14.18
N ASP A 514 16.99 12.62 -15.47
CA ASP A 514 18.31 12.59 -16.08
C ASP A 514 18.66 13.98 -16.63
N THR A 515 19.65 14.60 -16.00
CA THR A 515 20.14 15.94 -16.38
C THR A 515 20.97 15.94 -17.66
N PHE A 516 21.50 14.79 -18.08
CA PHE A 516 22.32 14.68 -19.28
C PHE A 516 21.43 14.60 -20.52
N SER A 517 20.45 13.70 -20.52
CA SER A 517 19.45 13.56 -21.58
C SER A 517 18.35 14.63 -21.55
N LYS A 518 18.29 15.44 -20.48
CA LYS A 518 17.24 16.46 -20.25
C LYS A 518 15.84 15.84 -20.22
N SER A 519 15.68 14.74 -19.49
CA SER A 519 14.43 13.97 -19.45
C SER A 519 14.03 13.54 -18.05
N VAL A 520 12.77 13.13 -17.91
CA VAL A 520 12.25 12.38 -16.76
C VAL A 520 11.88 10.99 -17.25
N HIS A 521 12.53 9.97 -16.68
CA HIS A 521 12.27 8.57 -16.99
C HIS A 521 11.14 8.09 -16.08
N LEU A 522 10.23 7.29 -16.66
CA LEU A 522 9.20 6.56 -15.94
C LEU A 522 9.55 5.08 -15.96
N LEU A 523 9.70 4.48 -14.78
CA LEU A 523 9.94 3.06 -14.61
C LEU A 523 8.74 2.41 -13.91
N ASP A 524 8.48 1.15 -14.18
CA ASP A 524 7.61 0.35 -13.33
C ASP A 524 8.27 0.06 -11.96
N GLN A 525 7.49 -0.53 -11.05
CA GLN A 525 7.93 -0.87 -9.71
C GLN A 525 9.11 -1.88 -9.66
N ASP A 526 9.33 -2.62 -10.75
CA ASP A 526 10.34 -3.68 -10.87
C ASP A 526 11.58 -3.19 -11.64
N GLY A 527 11.62 -1.90 -12.00
CA GLY A 527 12.73 -1.25 -12.68
C GLY A 527 12.69 -1.32 -14.20
N GLY A 528 11.62 -1.85 -14.78
CA GLY A 528 11.37 -1.85 -16.22
C GLY A 528 11.13 -0.44 -16.73
N PHE A 529 11.86 -0.03 -17.77
CA PHE A 529 11.66 1.27 -18.39
C PHE A 529 10.34 1.29 -19.18
N LEU A 530 9.44 2.22 -18.83
CA LEU A 530 8.15 2.38 -19.50
C LEU A 530 8.25 3.42 -20.61
N SER A 531 8.70 4.64 -20.27
CA SER A 531 8.79 5.74 -21.23
C SER A 531 9.62 6.92 -20.71
N PHE A 532 9.90 7.87 -21.59
CA PHE A 532 10.27 9.23 -21.19
C PHE A 532 9.00 10.02 -20.91
N LEU A 533 8.71 10.30 -19.65
CA LEU A 533 7.53 11.07 -19.25
C LEU A 533 7.62 12.52 -19.72
N LEU A 534 8.81 13.11 -19.57
CA LEU A 534 9.13 14.45 -20.02
C LEU A 534 10.47 14.45 -20.75
N SER A 535 10.59 15.33 -21.74
CA SER A 535 11.81 15.55 -22.53
C SER A 535 11.99 17.05 -22.85
N SER A 536 13.07 17.38 -23.55
CA SER A 536 13.32 18.74 -24.04
C SER A 536 12.21 19.30 -24.93
N GLN A 537 11.43 18.44 -25.61
CA GLN A 537 10.29 18.88 -26.41
C GLN A 537 9.17 19.51 -25.56
N GLN A 538 9.06 19.12 -24.28
CA GLN A 538 8.10 19.68 -23.32
C GLN A 538 8.69 20.84 -22.49
N GLY A 539 9.83 21.40 -22.91
CA GLY A 539 10.49 22.54 -22.27
C GLY A 539 11.31 22.18 -21.03
N ILE A 540 11.64 20.89 -20.84
CA ILE A 540 12.53 20.44 -19.78
C ILE A 540 13.99 20.55 -20.24
N GLU A 541 14.75 21.41 -19.58
CA GLU A 541 16.14 21.71 -19.97
C GLU A 541 17.14 21.05 -19.01
N ARG A 542 16.98 21.24 -17.70
CA ARG A 542 17.88 20.70 -16.67
C ARG A 542 17.09 20.34 -15.41
N PRO A 543 16.32 19.25 -15.43
CA PRO A 543 15.48 18.88 -14.31
C PRO A 543 16.34 18.35 -13.17
N ARG A 544 16.12 18.83 -11.93
CA ARG A 544 16.97 18.55 -10.77
C ARG A 544 16.19 17.94 -9.62
N GLY A 545 15.06 18.55 -9.25
CA GLY A 545 14.21 18.08 -8.17
C GLY A 545 12.91 17.49 -8.71
N LEU A 546 12.45 16.39 -8.10
CA LEU A 546 11.14 15.80 -8.37
C LEU A 546 10.36 15.63 -7.07
N CYS A 547 9.06 15.90 -7.13
CA CYS A 547 8.11 15.56 -6.07
C CYS A 547 6.75 15.28 -6.70
N VAL A 548 6.01 14.30 -6.16
CA VAL A 548 4.61 14.05 -6.53
C VAL A 548 3.72 14.47 -5.35
N ASP A 549 2.68 15.26 -5.57
CA ASP A 549 1.72 15.60 -4.52
C ASP A 549 0.61 14.54 -4.37
N ASP A 550 -0.27 14.72 -3.39
CA ASP A 550 -1.36 13.76 -3.11
C ASP A 550 -2.44 13.74 -4.21
N GLU A 551 -2.44 14.71 -5.12
CA GLU A 551 -3.30 14.76 -6.31
C GLU A 551 -2.63 14.14 -7.55
N ASN A 552 -1.44 13.53 -7.38
CA ASN A 552 -0.62 12.96 -8.44
C ASN A 552 -0.10 13.97 -9.47
N ASN A 553 0.06 15.24 -9.08
CA ASN A 553 0.76 16.20 -9.89
C ASN A 553 2.28 16.06 -9.67
N LEU A 554 3.03 16.04 -10.76
CA LEU A 554 4.50 15.99 -10.76
C LEU A 554 5.08 17.39 -10.74
N TYR A 555 5.85 17.72 -9.72
CA TYR A 555 6.62 18.96 -9.59
C TYR A 555 8.03 18.69 -10.07
N VAL A 556 8.47 19.50 -11.03
CA VAL A 556 9.81 19.43 -11.60
C VAL A 556 10.55 20.72 -11.32
N GLY A 557 11.52 20.67 -10.42
CA GLY A 557 12.45 21.77 -10.17
C GLY A 557 13.50 21.83 -11.27
N GLN A 558 13.63 23.00 -11.90
CA GLN A 558 14.56 23.22 -13.00
C GLN A 558 15.67 24.19 -12.60
N CYS A 559 16.89 23.92 -13.10
CA CYS A 559 18.01 24.82 -12.93
C CYS A 559 17.94 26.02 -13.88
N PHE A 560 17.43 25.81 -15.10
CA PHE A 560 17.23 26.83 -16.13
C PHE A 560 16.04 26.39 -17.00
N PRO A 561 14.95 27.19 -17.15
CA PRO A 561 14.64 28.41 -16.38
C PRO A 561 14.52 28.12 -14.88
N LYS A 562 14.60 29.16 -14.04
CA LYS A 562 14.65 29.06 -12.58
C LYS A 562 13.27 28.84 -11.97
N THR A 563 12.60 27.79 -12.43
CA THR A 563 11.19 27.55 -12.13
C THR A 563 10.95 26.17 -11.55
N VAL A 564 9.81 26.04 -10.87
CA VAL A 564 9.21 24.75 -10.57
C VAL A 564 7.98 24.61 -11.44
N THR A 565 8.00 23.64 -12.35
CA THR A 565 6.89 23.40 -13.28
C THR A 565 6.10 22.19 -12.81
N VAL A 566 4.77 22.31 -12.79
CA VAL A 566 3.88 21.25 -12.34
C VAL A 566 3.18 20.62 -13.54
N TYR A 567 3.20 19.30 -13.59
CA TYR A 567 2.65 18.52 -14.67
C TYR A 567 1.60 17.53 -14.16
N LYS A 568 0.54 17.34 -14.93
CA LYS A 568 -0.42 16.26 -14.73
C LYS A 568 -0.16 15.18 -15.77
N TYR A 569 0.04 13.96 -15.28
CA TYR A 569 0.40 12.81 -16.09
C TYR A 569 -0.41 11.54 -15.75
N LEU A 570 -1.15 11.54 -14.64
CA LEU A 570 -2.17 10.54 -14.32
C LEU A 570 -3.58 11.17 -14.46
N GLN A 571 -4.56 10.39 -14.93
CA GLN A 571 -5.96 10.82 -15.15
C GLN A 571 -6.99 9.78 -14.74
#